data_AF-Q01RM1-F1
#
_entry.id   AF-Q01RM1-F1
#
_cell.length_a   1.000
_cell.length_b   1.000
_cell.length_c   1.000
_cell.angle_alpha   90.00
_cell.angle_beta   90.00
_cell.angle_gamma   90.00
#
_symmetry.space_group_name_H-M   'P 1'
#
loop_
_entity.id
_entity.type
_entity.pdbx_description
1 polymer ?
#
loop_
_entity_poly.entity_id
_entity_poly.type
_entity_poly.pdbx_seq_one_letter_code
_entity_poly.pdbx_strand_id
1 'polypeptide(L)' 'MIILLCVRWYLRYSLSYRDLEEMMAERGQSVDHVTIWRWVQRYAPVLNQRIRRELRRPNRSPAMC' A
#
# COMPACT_ATOMS: atom_id res chain seq x y z
N MET A 1 0.69 11.82 -6.72
CA MET A 1 0.71 10.69 -7.66
C MET A 1 -0.30 9.64 -7.18
N ILE A 2 -1.40 9.43 -7.91
CA ILE A 2 -2.58 8.62 -7.49
C ILE A 2 -2.22 7.19 -7.04
N ILE A 3 -1.18 6.63 -7.65
CA ILE A 3 -0.65 5.27 -7.42
C ILE A 3 -0.31 5.02 -5.94
N LEU A 4 0.49 5.91 -5.33
CA LEU A 4 0.93 5.76 -3.94
C LEU A 4 -0.24 5.91 -2.95
N LEU A 5 -1.24 6.71 -3.30
CA LEU A 5 -2.45 6.88 -2.49
C LEU A 5 -3.25 5.57 -2.49
N CYS A 6 -3.56 5.00 -3.67
CA CYS A 6 -4.23 3.70 -3.79
C CYS A 6 -3.51 2.61 -2.98
N VAL A 7 -2.20 2.44 -3.19
CA VAL A 7 -1.44 1.35 -2.53
C VAL A 7 -1.39 1.55 -1.02
N ARG A 8 -1.27 2.79 -0.53
CA ARG A 8 -1.28 3.08 0.91
C ARG A 8 -2.65 2.82 1.54
N TRP A 9 -3.73 3.13 0.84
CA TRP A 9 -5.10 2.90 1.31
C TRP A 9 -5.44 1.41 1.33
N TYR A 10 -5.06 0.69 0.27
CA TYR A 10 -5.11 -0.77 0.21
C TYR A 10 -4.41 -1.42 1.41
N LEU A 11 -3.16 -1.03 1.68
CA LEU A 11 -2.37 -1.61 2.76
C LEU A 11 -2.83 -1.21 4.17
N ARG A 12 -3.40 -0.01 4.35
CA ARG A 12 -3.76 0.52 5.68
C ARG A 12 -5.18 0.18 6.12
N TYR A 13 -6.12 0.12 5.17
CA TYR A 13 -7.55 -0.06 5.44
C TYR A 13 -8.11 -1.37 4.89
N SER A 14 -7.28 -2.20 4.24
CA SER A 14 -7.69 -3.49 3.66
C SER A 14 -8.88 -3.36 2.68
N LEU A 15 -8.95 -2.23 1.96
CA LEU A 15 -10.02 -1.94 1.00
C LEU A 15 -9.92 -2.84 -0.24
N SER A 16 -11.06 -3.13 -0.88
CA SER A 16 -11.06 -3.85 -2.16
C SER A 16 -10.60 -2.93 -3.30
N TYR A 17 -10.22 -3.52 -4.43
CA TYR A 17 -9.85 -2.76 -5.62
C TYR A 17 -11.04 -1.97 -6.21
N ARG A 18 -12.27 -2.44 -6.01
CA ARG A 18 -13.49 -1.73 -6.43
C ARG A 18 -13.77 -0.53 -5.54
N ASP A 19 -13.61 -0.68 -4.22
CA ASP A 19 -13.73 0.47 -3.30
C ASP A 19 -12.74 1.57 -3.70
N LEU A 20 -11.48 1.20 -4.00
CA LEU A 20 -10.48 2.17 -4.44
C LEU A 20 -10.80 2.81 -5.79
N GLU A 21 -11.41 2.07 -6.71
CA GLU A 21 -11.90 2.58 -8.00
C GLU A 21 -13.03 3.60 -7.77
N GLU A 22 -14.02 3.29 -6.94
CA GLU A 22 -15.11 4.20 -6.58
C GLU A 22 -14.58 5.46 -5.88
N MET A 23 -13.68 5.32 -4.92
CA MET A 23 -13.07 6.46 -4.21
C MET A 23 -12.22 7.34 -5.12
N MET A 24 -11.61 6.78 -6.16
CA MET A 24 -10.90 7.55 -7.18
C MET A 24 -11.88 8.25 -8.12
N ALA A 25 -12.96 7.57 -8.50
CA ALA A 25 -14.02 8.16 -9.31
C ALA A 25 -14.68 9.35 -8.60
N GLU A 26 -14.94 9.26 -7.29
CA GLU A 26 -15.44 10.37 -6.46
C GLU A 26 -14.49 11.57 -6.44
N ARG A 27 -13.18 11.34 -6.59
CA ARG A 27 -12.15 12.40 -6.67
C ARG A 27 -11.94 12.92 -8.09
N GLY A 28 -12.76 12.50 -9.05
CA GLY A 28 -12.65 12.88 -10.46
C GLY A 28 -11.55 12.13 -11.22
N GLN A 29 -11.08 11.00 -10.71
CA GLN A 29 -10.07 10.16 -11.34
C GLN A 29 -10.67 8.82 -11.74
N SER A 30 -10.98 8.65 -13.02
CA SER A 30 -11.45 7.38 -13.58
C SER A 30 -10.28 6.41 -13.72
N VAL A 31 -10.05 5.59 -12.68
CA VAL A 31 -9.01 4.56 -12.67
C VAL A 31 -9.65 3.19 -12.53
N ASP A 32 -9.51 2.37 -13.56
CA ASP A 32 -10.02 1.00 -13.55
C ASP A 32 -9.34 0.15 -12.47
N HIS A 33 -10.10 -0.68 -11.77
CA HIS A 33 -9.63 -1.57 -10.71
C HIS A 33 -8.48 -2.50 -11.15
N VAL A 34 -8.40 -2.87 -12.44
CA VAL A 34 -7.28 -3.64 -13.01
C VAL A 34 -5.99 -2.83 -13.01
N THR A 35 -6.08 -1.52 -13.23
CA THR A 35 -4.94 -0.59 -13.15
C THR A 35 -4.42 -0.52 -11.72
N ILE A 36 -5.32 -0.43 -10.75
CA ILE A 36 -4.98 -0.44 -9.32
C ILE A 36 -4.33 -1.78 -8.94
N TRP A 37 -4.88 -2.91 -9.41
CA TRP A 37 -4.30 -4.23 -9.20
C TRP A 37 -2.88 -4.35 -9.77
N ARG A 38 -2.63 -3.86 -11.00
CA ARG A 38 -1.29 -3.84 -11.61
C ARG A 38 -0.30 -2.99 -10.79
N TRP A 39 -0.75 -1.86 -10.26
CA TRP A 39 0.07 -1.03 -9.38
C TRP A 39 0.39 -1.74 -8.07
N VAL A 40 -0.60 -2.35 -7.41
CA VAL A 40 -0.37 -3.11 -6.18
C VAL A 40 0.60 -4.25 -6.46
N GLN A 41 0.43 -5.04 -7.53
CA GLN A 41 1.37 -6.10 -7.89
C GLN A 41 2.82 -5.60 -8.08
N ARG A 42 3.01 -4.45 -8.73
CA ARG A 42 4.34 -3.89 -8.99
C ARG A 42 4.98 -3.23 -7.77
N TYR A 43 4.21 -2.50 -6.98
CA TYR A 43 4.71 -1.68 -5.87
C TYR A 43 4.60 -2.35 -4.51
N ALA A 44 3.70 -3.31 -4.31
CA ALA A 44 3.59 -4.08 -3.06
C ALA A 44 4.91 -4.75 -2.67
N PRO A 45 5.67 -5.46 -3.52
CA PRO A 45 6.94 -6.05 -3.09
C PRO A 45 7.95 -4.99 -2.63
N VAL A 46 8.03 -3.85 -3.32
CA VAL A 46 8.92 -2.74 -2.99
C VAL A 46 8.52 -2.06 -1.67
N LEU A 47 7.22 -1.79 -1.48
CA LEU A 47 6.70 -1.22 -0.24
C LEU A 47 6.80 -2.21 0.91
N ASN A 48 6.48 -3.48 0.69
CA ASN A 48 6.52 -4.51 1.71
C ASN A 48 7.98 -4.78 2.14
N GLN A 49 8.97 -4.66 1.24
CA GLN A 49 10.38 -4.71 1.61
C GLN A 49 10.78 -3.51 2.48
N ARG A 50 10.30 -2.28 2.18
CA ARG A 50 10.53 -1.10 3.04
C ARG A 50 9.85 -1.21 4.39
N ILE A 51 8.57 -1.57 4.41
CA ILE A 51 7.77 -1.75 5.64
C ILE A 51 8.37 -2.87 6.49
N ARG A 52 8.74 -4.02 5.90
CA ARG A 52 9.45 -5.08 6.62
C ARG A 52 10.81 -4.64 7.13
N ARG A 53 11.54 -3.78 6.40
CA ARG A 53 12.83 -3.25 6.86
C ARG A 53 12.67 -2.26 8.02
N GLU A 54 11.60 -1.46 8.01
CA GLU A 54 11.23 -0.58 9.12
C GLU A 54 10.74 -1.36 10.34
N LEU A 55 9.90 -2.39 10.13
CA LEU A 55 9.44 -3.32 11.17
C LEU A 55 10.54 -4.27 11.66
N ARG A 56 11.58 -4.52 10.86
CA ARG A 56 12.81 -5.25 11.26
C ARG A 56 13.80 -4.37 12.01
N ARG A 57 13.49 -3.10 12.34
CA ARG A 57 14.15 -2.50 13.50
C ARG A 57 13.74 -3.36 14.68
N PRO A 58 14.61 -4.25 15.20
CA PRO A 58 14.25 -4.95 16.41
C PRO A 58 14.13 -3.84 17.46
N ASN A 59 13.25 -4.04 18.43
CA ASN A 59 13.64 -3.67 19.78
C ASN A 59 15.04 -4.28 20.02
N ARG A 60 16.11 -3.53 19.70
CA ARG A 60 17.37 -3.67 20.41
C ARG A 60 17.16 -2.97 21.74
N SER A 61 16.25 -3.52 22.56
CA SER A 61 16.50 -3.50 23.99
C SER A 61 17.67 -4.47 24.15
N PRO A 62 18.85 -4.00 24.57
CA PRO A 62 19.96 -4.90 24.80
C PRO A 62 19.55 -5.74 26.00
N ALA A 63 19.18 -7.00 25.76
CA ALA A 63 19.47 -8.02 26.75
C ALA A 63 20.99 -8.13 26.80
N MET A 64 21.62 -7.23 27.56
CA MET A 64 22.94 -7.49 28.09
C MET A 64 22.77 -8.43 29.28
N CYS A 65 23.69 -9.39 29.29
CA CYS A 65 23.91 -10.47 30.24
C CYS A 65 23.85 -10.05 31.70
#